data_AF-A0ABD1Z1X1-F1
#
_entry.id   AF-A0ABD1Z1X1-F1
#
_cell.length_a   1.000
_cell.length_b   1.000
_cell.length_c   1.000
_cell.angle_alpha   90.00
_cell.angle_beta   90.00
_cell.angle_gamma   90.00
#
_symmetry.space_group_name_H-M   'P 1'
#
loop_
_entity.id
_entity.type
_entity.pdbx_description
1 polymer ?
#
loop_
_entity_poly.entity_id
_entity_poly.type
_entity_poly.pdbx_seq_one_letter_code
_entity_poly.pdbx_strand_id
1 'polypeptide(L)'
;MAYLHTKPSVVGLPFREASMVKARANEYETQKLSHWVKEHDLAKMRSEFVEKAEDKARAKRDAAQHSADVKNETLDRLAQARKHAALKREDDEKLQNFLEEEQRQRERDRLMLEVMKEKSPEIRLLKRHLQVAKMNKERYTQSQEKEFFEMKEAERDAVFHDLLMETYDKLTRKEQERCIEQAETKRRLDIQMKEKVWAAEKAAREKQHDHDVIEMVHQKELAEEKKEHEIKRNTVKVLQNYIKQYLMEKEELDREAVERKQKEEQEILDYQAKVEARNKEHDEKKRLQKAFKDKIYGMLLEGQEEAMRERDELEQALNDLYFQQAEEAYYKKAEALRIHREHMKANMKQASDNYWALKAHRQEQMKLDKAEWGKKMLEQLLEMNRVDQMNAYKQRMKKAEYKRQIDAQWDEMQYLLAKEAAEEKAKRSKEKAEYDLQMALLEQERQKILLDCSEELARFFPKGICKTQDDLRMVGLPAKDPLVIKEPRPHRLPTL
;
A
#
# COMPACT_ATOMS: atom_id res chain seq x y z
N MET A 1 -120.20 10.03 -33.60
CA MET A 1 -121.66 9.89 -33.35
C MET A 1 -122.39 9.99 -34.67
N ALA A 2 -123.12 8.94 -35.03
CA ALA A 2 -123.80 8.78 -36.31
C ALA A 2 -125.09 9.60 -36.36
N TYR A 3 -125.08 10.73 -37.07
CA TYR A 3 -126.32 11.31 -37.58
C TYR A 3 -126.65 10.61 -38.90
N LEU A 4 -127.53 9.62 -38.81
CA LEU A 4 -128.24 9.02 -39.94
C LEU A 4 -129.13 10.10 -40.57
N HIS A 5 -128.58 10.91 -41.47
CA HIS A 5 -129.40 11.76 -42.32
C HIS A 5 -130.00 10.90 -43.45
N THR A 6 -131.17 10.36 -43.12
CA THR A 6 -132.17 9.82 -44.03
C THR A 6 -132.22 10.66 -45.31
N LYS A 7 -131.93 10.01 -46.44
CA LYS A 7 -132.12 10.61 -47.77
C LYS A 7 -133.58 11.07 -47.87
N PRO A 8 -133.85 12.35 -48.17
CA PRO A 8 -135.22 12.80 -48.34
C PRO A 8 -135.86 12.04 -49.51
N SER A 9 -136.97 11.34 -49.23
CA SER A 9 -137.81 10.67 -50.22
C SER A 9 -138.39 11.72 -51.17
N VAL A 10 -138.09 11.59 -52.46
CA VAL A 10 -138.49 12.55 -53.50
C VAL A 10 -139.72 12.01 -54.27
N VAL A 11 -140.77 11.62 -53.54
CA VAL A 11 -142.03 11.17 -54.15
C VAL A 11 -143.06 12.29 -54.02
N GLY A 12 -143.40 12.94 -55.14
CA GLY A 12 -144.51 13.91 -55.24
C GLY A 12 -144.12 15.39 -55.35
N LEU A 13 -142.84 15.74 -55.32
CA LEU A 13 -142.40 17.13 -55.50
C LEU A 13 -142.24 17.49 -56.98
N PRO A 14 -142.68 18.70 -57.42
CA PRO A 14 -142.45 19.16 -58.78
C PRO A 14 -140.95 19.20 -59.07
N PHE A 15 -140.58 18.74 -60.27
CA PHE A 15 -139.21 18.45 -60.72
C PHE A 15 -138.15 19.51 -60.34
N ARG A 16 -138.53 20.78 -60.27
CA ARG A 16 -137.64 21.90 -59.92
C ARG A 16 -137.16 21.88 -58.45
N GLU A 17 -138.02 21.51 -57.51
CA GLU A 17 -137.68 21.46 -56.08
C GLU A 17 -136.88 20.21 -55.72
N ALA A 18 -137.23 19.08 -56.32
CA ALA A 18 -136.45 17.84 -56.26
C ALA A 18 -134.99 18.06 -56.72
N SER A 19 -134.79 18.83 -57.79
CA SER A 19 -133.46 19.17 -58.29
C SER A 19 -132.68 20.07 -57.33
N MET A 20 -133.33 21.04 -56.66
CA MET A 20 -132.65 21.93 -55.70
C MET A 20 -132.23 21.23 -54.41
N VAL A 21 -133.04 20.30 -53.89
CA VAL A 21 -132.67 19.51 -52.70
C VAL A 21 -131.51 18.55 -53.02
N LYS A 22 -131.52 17.94 -54.21
CA LYS A 22 -130.38 17.14 -54.70
C LYS A 22 -129.13 18.00 -54.88
N ALA A 23 -129.27 19.21 -55.40
CA ALA A 23 -128.16 20.15 -55.55
C ALA A 23 -127.56 20.56 -54.21
N ARG A 24 -128.38 20.90 -53.20
CA ARG A 24 -127.89 21.27 -51.86
C ARG A 24 -127.25 20.09 -51.10
N ALA A 25 -127.81 18.89 -51.22
CA ALA A 25 -127.21 17.69 -50.64
C ALA A 25 -125.86 17.38 -51.31
N ASN A 26 -125.78 17.52 -52.64
CA ASN A 26 -124.52 17.39 -53.37
C ASN A 26 -123.52 18.50 -53.00
N GLU A 27 -123.96 19.75 -52.81
CA GLU A 27 -123.11 20.86 -52.37
C GLU A 27 -122.57 20.65 -50.96
N TYR A 28 -123.35 20.09 -50.04
CA TYR A 28 -122.87 19.79 -48.69
C TYR A 28 -121.83 18.65 -48.71
N GLU A 29 -122.07 17.59 -49.47
CA GLU A 29 -121.10 16.50 -49.65
C GLU A 29 -119.83 16.99 -50.36
N THR A 30 -119.94 17.87 -51.36
CA THR A 30 -118.76 18.44 -52.04
C THR A 30 -117.99 19.41 -51.14
N GLN A 31 -118.66 20.20 -50.30
CA GLN A 31 -117.99 21.06 -49.31
C GLN A 31 -117.29 20.24 -48.23
N LYS A 32 -117.90 19.16 -47.74
CA LYS A 32 -117.28 18.26 -46.76
C LYS A 32 -116.08 17.53 -47.35
N LEU A 33 -116.20 17.00 -48.57
CA LEU A 33 -115.07 16.43 -49.31
C LEU A 33 -113.99 17.49 -49.56
N SER A 34 -114.35 18.72 -49.91
CA SER A 34 -113.39 19.82 -50.10
C SER A 34 -112.65 20.16 -48.82
N HIS A 35 -113.33 20.21 -47.67
CA HIS A 35 -112.69 20.45 -46.38
C HIS A 35 -111.74 19.31 -46.01
N TRP A 36 -112.18 18.07 -46.16
CA TRP A 36 -111.35 16.89 -45.86
C TRP A 36 -110.12 16.81 -46.77
N VAL A 37 -110.28 17.10 -48.07
CA VAL A 37 -109.17 17.19 -49.02
C VAL A 37 -108.21 18.32 -48.63
N LYS A 38 -108.70 19.51 -48.25
CA LYS A 38 -107.85 20.62 -47.79
C LYS A 38 -107.08 20.30 -46.50
N GLU A 39 -107.71 19.64 -45.52
CA GLU A 39 -107.03 19.22 -44.29
C GLU A 39 -106.00 18.13 -44.56
N HIS A 40 -106.34 17.15 -45.41
CA HIS A 40 -105.42 16.11 -45.85
C HIS A 40 -104.24 16.71 -46.62
N ASP A 41 -104.47 17.66 -47.52
CA ASP A 41 -103.43 18.36 -48.27
C ASP A 41 -102.55 19.22 -47.34
N LEU A 42 -103.13 19.91 -46.35
CA LEU A 42 -102.36 20.67 -45.36
C LEU A 42 -101.53 19.75 -44.45
N ALA A 43 -102.07 18.61 -44.03
CA ALA A 43 -101.33 17.62 -43.25
C ALA A 43 -100.19 17.00 -44.08
N LYS A 44 -100.45 16.69 -45.36
CA LYS A 44 -99.43 16.22 -46.30
C LYS A 44 -98.33 17.25 -46.52
N MET A 45 -98.69 18.52 -46.75
CA MET A 45 -97.72 19.61 -46.89
C MET A 45 -96.89 19.79 -45.62
N ARG A 46 -97.50 19.74 -44.43
CA ARG A 46 -96.76 19.79 -43.15
C ARG A 46 -95.81 18.60 -43.00
N SER A 47 -96.26 17.39 -43.34
CA SER A 47 -95.42 16.19 -43.33
C SER A 47 -94.23 16.35 -44.28
N GLU A 48 -94.48 16.79 -45.51
CA GLU A 48 -93.42 17.04 -46.51
C GLU A 48 -92.49 18.18 -46.09
N PHE A 49 -92.98 19.22 -45.42
CA PHE A 49 -92.14 20.29 -44.88
C PHE A 49 -91.28 19.82 -43.70
N VAL A 50 -91.81 18.98 -42.82
CA VAL A 50 -91.06 18.37 -41.72
C VAL A 50 -90.02 17.40 -42.28
N GLU A 51 -90.38 16.53 -43.21
CA GLU A 51 -89.44 15.64 -43.90
C GLU A 51 -88.35 16.42 -44.64
N LYS A 52 -88.70 17.46 -45.42
CA LYS A 52 -87.71 18.32 -46.08
C LYS A 52 -86.83 19.08 -45.08
N ALA A 53 -87.36 19.50 -43.94
CA ALA A 53 -86.59 20.16 -42.89
C ALA A 53 -85.63 19.18 -42.19
N GLU A 54 -86.09 17.97 -41.92
CA GLU A 54 -85.29 16.87 -41.35
C GLU A 54 -84.22 16.40 -42.32
N ASP A 55 -84.55 16.22 -43.61
CA ASP A 55 -83.59 15.87 -44.66
C ASP A 55 -82.55 16.98 -44.85
N LYS A 56 -82.96 18.24 -44.81
CA LYS A 56 -82.03 19.38 -44.85
C LYS A 56 -81.17 19.45 -43.60
N ALA A 57 -81.70 19.09 -42.42
CA ALA A 57 -80.94 19.03 -41.18
C ALA A 57 -79.96 17.84 -41.16
N ARG A 58 -80.38 16.67 -41.67
CA ARG A 58 -79.54 15.48 -41.88
C ARG A 58 -78.41 15.79 -42.86
N ALA A 59 -78.73 16.28 -44.06
CA ALA A 59 -77.73 16.68 -45.05
C ALA A 59 -76.73 17.73 -44.52
N LYS A 60 -77.18 18.67 -43.69
CA LYS A 60 -76.27 19.63 -43.02
C LYS A 60 -75.37 18.97 -41.97
N ARG A 61 -75.90 18.03 -41.17
CA ARG A 61 -75.11 17.27 -40.19
C ARG A 61 -74.10 16.37 -40.89
N ASP A 62 -74.52 15.66 -41.93
CA ASP A 62 -73.66 14.77 -42.71
C ASP A 62 -72.58 15.57 -43.45
N ALA A 63 -72.92 16.74 -44.02
CA ALA A 63 -71.94 17.64 -44.62
C ALA A 63 -70.96 18.23 -43.58
N ALA A 64 -71.44 18.55 -42.38
CA ALA A 64 -70.59 19.02 -41.29
C ALA A 64 -69.67 17.92 -40.76
N GLN A 65 -70.17 16.68 -40.63
CA GLN A 65 -69.38 15.50 -40.25
C GLN A 65 -68.34 15.18 -41.32
N HIS A 66 -68.74 15.10 -42.59
CA HIS A 66 -67.82 14.87 -43.69
C HIS A 66 -66.75 15.97 -43.77
N SER A 67 -67.11 17.24 -43.56
CA SER A 67 -66.14 18.34 -43.49
C SER A 67 -65.19 18.21 -42.28
N ALA A 68 -65.68 17.74 -41.14
CA ALA A 68 -64.85 17.49 -39.96
C ALA A 68 -63.91 16.29 -40.17
N ASP A 69 -64.39 15.21 -40.79
CA ASP A 69 -63.60 14.02 -41.09
C ASP A 69 -62.48 14.34 -42.10
N VAL A 70 -62.79 15.08 -43.17
CA VAL A 70 -61.77 15.56 -44.12
C VAL A 70 -60.74 16.47 -43.43
N LYS A 71 -61.16 17.31 -42.48
CA LYS A 71 -60.23 18.13 -41.67
C LYS A 71 -59.36 17.26 -40.76
N ASN A 72 -59.94 16.25 -40.12
CA ASN A 72 -59.18 15.33 -39.26
C ASN A 72 -58.19 14.51 -40.09
N GLU A 73 -58.59 13.97 -41.24
CA GLU A 73 -57.70 13.26 -42.16
C GLU A 73 -56.54 14.13 -42.65
N THR A 74 -56.79 15.40 -42.95
CA THR A 74 -55.74 16.35 -43.36
C THR A 74 -54.79 16.68 -42.21
N LEU A 75 -55.29 16.83 -40.98
CA LEU A 75 -54.46 16.99 -39.79
C LEU A 75 -53.63 15.74 -39.50
N ASP A 76 -54.19 14.54 -39.67
CA ASP A 76 -53.47 13.27 -39.49
C ASP A 76 -52.39 13.09 -40.55
N ARG A 77 -52.68 13.41 -41.81
CA ARG A 77 -51.67 13.41 -42.89
C ARG A 77 -50.55 14.43 -42.60
N LEU A 78 -50.88 15.61 -42.09
CA LEU A 78 -49.89 16.61 -41.68
C LEU A 78 -49.06 16.13 -40.48
N ALA A 79 -49.68 15.47 -39.50
CA ALA A 79 -48.99 14.91 -38.34
C ALA A 79 -48.06 13.75 -38.74
N GLN A 80 -48.50 12.87 -39.63
CA GLN A 80 -47.67 11.81 -40.22
C GLN A 80 -46.52 12.41 -41.05
N ALA A 81 -46.79 13.42 -41.87
CA ALA A 81 -45.75 14.12 -42.64
C ALA A 81 -44.72 14.79 -41.72
N ARG A 82 -45.14 15.39 -40.60
CA ARG A 82 -44.24 15.94 -39.57
C ARG A 82 -43.39 14.86 -38.91
N LYS A 83 -43.99 13.72 -38.55
CA LYS A 83 -43.25 12.56 -37.98
C LYS A 83 -42.24 12.00 -38.97
N HIS A 84 -42.63 11.81 -40.23
CA HIS A 84 -41.70 11.37 -41.28
C HIS A 84 -40.61 12.40 -41.55
N ALA A 85 -40.92 13.70 -41.53
CA ALA A 85 -39.92 14.75 -41.67
C ALA A 85 -38.95 14.80 -40.48
N ALA A 86 -39.43 14.57 -39.26
CA ALA A 86 -38.58 14.48 -38.07
C ALA A 86 -37.66 13.26 -38.12
N LEU A 87 -38.20 12.09 -38.47
CA LEU A 87 -37.39 10.87 -38.62
C LEU A 87 -36.33 11.02 -39.72
N LYS A 88 -36.69 11.62 -40.87
CA LYS A 88 -35.72 11.93 -41.93
C LYS A 88 -34.61 12.87 -41.43
N ARG A 89 -34.94 13.90 -40.64
CA ARG A 89 -33.92 14.78 -40.05
C ARG A 89 -33.01 14.04 -39.10
N GLU A 90 -33.53 13.17 -38.24
CA GLU A 90 -32.71 12.37 -37.33
C GLU A 90 -31.78 11.40 -38.09
N ASP A 91 -32.27 10.80 -39.18
CA ASP A 91 -31.46 9.92 -40.02
C ASP A 91 -30.43 10.70 -40.83
N ASP A 92 -30.78 11.89 -41.35
CA ASP A 92 -29.86 12.81 -42.02
C ASP A 92 -28.77 13.31 -41.05
N GLU A 93 -29.12 13.63 -39.80
CA GLU A 93 -28.17 14.03 -38.75
C GLU A 93 -27.22 12.88 -38.38
N LYS A 94 -27.73 11.65 -38.25
CA LYS A 94 -26.88 10.47 -38.02
C LYS A 94 -25.95 10.21 -39.19
N LEU A 95 -26.45 10.37 -40.42
CA LEU A 95 -25.64 10.20 -41.62
C LEU A 95 -24.56 11.28 -41.73
N GLN A 96 -24.89 12.54 -41.43
CA GLN A 96 -23.93 13.64 -41.38
C GLN A 96 -22.84 13.37 -40.33
N ASN A 97 -23.22 12.99 -39.11
CA ASN A 97 -22.27 12.66 -38.06
C ASN A 97 -21.36 11.49 -38.46
N PHE A 98 -21.89 10.44 -39.09
CA PHE A 98 -21.10 9.32 -39.59
C PHE A 98 -20.11 9.75 -40.68
N LEU A 99 -20.56 10.57 -41.65
CA LEU A 99 -19.70 11.09 -42.71
C LEU A 99 -18.61 12.02 -42.17
N GLU A 100 -18.94 12.86 -41.19
CA GLU A 100 -17.97 13.72 -40.50
C GLU A 100 -16.97 12.90 -39.68
N GLU A 101 -17.41 11.84 -39.02
CA GLU A 101 -16.52 10.92 -38.30
C GLU A 101 -15.59 10.19 -39.27
N GLU A 102 -16.11 9.73 -40.41
CA GLU A 102 -15.30 9.11 -41.45
C GLU A 102 -14.28 10.10 -42.04
N GLN A 103 -14.68 11.35 -42.30
CA GLN A 103 -13.77 12.41 -42.74
C GLN A 103 -12.68 12.69 -41.69
N ARG A 104 -13.06 12.86 -40.42
CA ARG A 104 -12.11 13.00 -39.30
C ARG A 104 -11.18 11.80 -39.19
N GLN A 105 -11.66 10.58 -39.44
CA GLN A 105 -10.83 9.37 -39.46
C GLN A 105 -9.81 9.42 -40.60
N ARG A 106 -10.26 9.75 -41.82
CA ARG A 106 -9.40 9.88 -43.00
C ARG A 106 -8.34 10.98 -42.82
N GLU A 107 -8.70 12.11 -42.21
CA GLU A 107 -7.76 13.18 -41.88
C GLU A 107 -6.74 12.74 -40.83
N ARG A 108 -7.17 12.03 -39.78
CA ARG A 108 -6.26 11.44 -38.79
C ARG A 108 -5.32 10.43 -39.41
N ASP A 109 -5.81 9.54 -40.26
CA ASP A 109 -5.00 8.54 -40.95
C ASP A 109 -4.00 9.21 -41.90
N ARG A 110 -4.43 10.26 -42.61
CA ARG A 110 -3.54 11.07 -43.45
C ARG A 110 -2.44 11.74 -42.63
N LEU A 111 -2.78 12.42 -41.53
CA LEU A 111 -1.80 13.07 -40.65
C LEU A 111 -0.86 12.03 -40.03
N MET A 112 -1.39 10.88 -39.62
CA MET A 112 -0.60 9.76 -39.12
C MET A 112 0.40 9.29 -40.18
N LEU A 113 -0.03 9.13 -41.44
CA LEU A 113 0.84 8.76 -42.56
C LEU A 113 1.90 9.84 -42.83
N GLU A 114 1.56 11.12 -42.78
CA GLU A 114 2.52 12.22 -42.94
C GLU A 114 3.58 12.18 -41.83
N VAL A 115 3.17 12.01 -40.58
CA VAL A 115 4.09 11.85 -39.43
C VAL A 115 4.98 10.61 -39.60
N MET A 116 4.42 9.49 -40.07
CA MET A 116 5.17 8.27 -40.35
C MET A 116 6.19 8.47 -41.47
N LYS A 117 5.81 9.17 -42.55
CA LYS A 117 6.71 9.52 -43.67
C LYS A 117 7.88 10.37 -43.21
N GLU A 118 7.66 11.30 -42.28
CA GLU A 118 8.71 12.17 -41.75
C GLU A 118 9.63 11.45 -40.76
N LYS A 119 9.07 10.63 -39.87
CA LYS A 119 9.84 9.88 -38.85
C LYS A 119 10.65 8.75 -39.47
N SER A 120 10.13 8.08 -40.50
CA SER A 120 10.80 6.95 -41.15
C SER A 120 12.14 7.38 -41.76
N PRO A 121 13.27 6.77 -41.34
CA PRO A 121 14.58 7.05 -41.94
C PRO A 121 14.64 6.57 -43.39
N GLU A 122 13.93 5.48 -43.72
CA GLU A 122 13.97 4.85 -45.04
C GLU A 122 13.31 5.73 -46.11
N ILE A 123 12.14 6.30 -45.81
CA ILE A 123 11.45 7.22 -46.73
C ILE A 123 12.26 8.51 -46.89
N ARG A 124 12.90 9.01 -45.83
CA ARG A 124 13.79 10.17 -45.92
C ARG A 124 15.01 9.92 -46.81
N LEU A 125 15.64 8.75 -46.66
CA LEU A 125 16.74 8.34 -47.53
C LEU A 125 16.28 8.20 -48.98
N LEU A 126 15.13 7.56 -49.21
CA LEU A 126 14.56 7.43 -50.53
C LEU A 126 14.29 8.81 -51.17
N LYS A 127 13.66 9.74 -50.45
CA LYS A 127 13.46 11.13 -50.92
C LYS A 127 14.76 11.83 -51.27
N ARG A 128 15.83 11.67 -50.48
CA ARG A 128 17.17 12.22 -50.78
C ARG A 128 17.75 11.59 -52.05
N HIS A 129 17.65 10.28 -52.20
CA HIS A 129 18.11 9.59 -53.40
C HIS A 129 17.32 10.03 -54.65
N LEU A 130 16.03 10.29 -54.52
CA LEU A 130 15.20 10.87 -55.58
C LEU A 130 15.63 12.29 -55.93
N GLN A 131 15.96 13.13 -54.95
CA GLN A 131 16.53 14.46 -55.20
C GLN A 131 17.85 14.36 -55.96
N VAL A 132 18.74 13.44 -55.56
CA VAL A 132 19.99 13.18 -56.28
C VAL A 132 19.71 12.72 -57.72
N ALA A 133 18.73 11.84 -57.93
CA ALA A 133 18.35 11.41 -59.27
C ALA A 133 17.84 12.57 -60.14
N LYS A 134 17.03 13.47 -59.56
CA LYS A 134 16.59 14.71 -60.24
C LYS A 134 17.77 15.61 -60.59
N MET A 135 18.70 15.82 -59.65
CA MET A 135 19.93 16.60 -59.91
C MET A 135 20.82 15.93 -60.97
N ASN A 136 20.89 14.61 -61.01
CA ASN A 136 21.65 13.89 -62.04
C ASN A 136 21.00 14.02 -63.42
N LYS A 137 19.66 13.96 -63.49
CA LYS A 137 18.90 14.24 -64.72
C LYS A 137 19.16 15.67 -65.19
N GLU A 138 19.11 16.65 -64.28
CA GLU A 138 19.38 18.06 -64.58
C GLU A 138 20.84 18.29 -65.02
N ARG A 139 21.81 17.68 -64.34
CA ARG A 139 23.23 17.73 -64.75
C ARG A 139 23.44 17.10 -66.12
N TYR A 140 22.73 16.02 -66.41
CA TYR A 140 22.78 15.37 -67.72
C TYR A 140 22.21 16.28 -68.81
N THR A 141 21.06 16.92 -68.58
CA THR A 141 20.50 17.89 -69.53
C THR A 141 21.40 19.12 -69.69
N GLN A 142 21.96 19.64 -68.59
CA GLN A 142 22.93 20.75 -68.65
C GLN A 142 24.20 20.37 -69.41
N SER A 143 24.71 19.13 -69.25
CA SER A 143 25.87 18.66 -70.02
C SER A 143 25.55 18.57 -71.51
N GLN A 144 24.36 18.08 -71.87
CA GLN A 144 23.90 18.04 -73.26
C GLN A 144 23.72 19.45 -73.85
N GLU A 145 23.16 20.38 -73.07
CA GLU A 145 23.07 21.78 -73.46
C GLU A 145 24.45 22.41 -73.62
N LYS A 146 25.37 22.14 -72.68
CA LYS A 146 26.75 22.63 -72.74
C LYS A 146 27.47 22.07 -73.97
N GLU A 147 27.36 20.78 -74.26
CA GLU A 147 27.92 20.18 -75.49
C GLU A 147 27.32 20.83 -76.74
N PHE A 148 26.01 21.11 -76.74
CA PHE A 148 25.35 21.83 -77.82
C PHE A 148 25.85 23.28 -77.96
N PHE A 149 26.03 24.00 -76.86
CA PHE A 149 26.58 25.35 -76.85
C PHE A 149 28.06 25.38 -77.22
N GLU A 150 28.87 24.45 -76.73
CA GLU A 150 30.29 24.29 -77.10
C GLU A 150 30.43 23.99 -78.59
N MET A 151 29.55 23.17 -79.17
CA MET A 151 29.52 22.96 -80.62
C MET A 151 29.19 24.27 -81.36
N LYS A 152 28.23 25.06 -80.86
CA LYS A 152 27.86 26.37 -81.44
C LYS A 152 28.92 27.44 -81.25
N GLU A 153 29.63 27.42 -80.12
CA GLU A 153 30.76 28.30 -79.84
C GLU A 153 31.95 27.91 -80.70
N ALA A 154 32.27 26.62 -80.86
CA ALA A 154 33.30 26.16 -81.79
C ALA A 154 32.99 26.57 -83.24
N GLU A 155 31.72 26.52 -83.65
CA GLU A 155 31.29 27.06 -84.95
C GLU A 155 31.55 28.58 -85.08
N ARG A 156 31.34 29.36 -84.01
CA ARG A 156 31.57 30.82 -83.99
C ARG A 156 33.04 31.19 -83.87
N ASP A 157 33.78 30.47 -83.02
CA ASP A 157 35.19 30.65 -82.78
C ASP A 157 35.99 30.25 -84.00
N ALA A 158 35.56 29.26 -84.79
CA ALA A 158 36.15 29.01 -86.11
C ALA A 158 36.02 30.25 -87.01
N VAL A 159 34.83 30.86 -87.09
CA VAL A 159 34.60 32.08 -87.88
C VAL A 159 35.38 33.28 -87.33
N PHE A 160 35.48 33.43 -86.01
CA PHE A 160 36.21 34.52 -85.37
C PHE A 160 37.72 34.32 -85.43
N HIS A 161 38.21 33.09 -85.34
CA HIS A 161 39.61 32.74 -85.53
C HIS A 161 40.04 33.07 -86.96
N ASP A 162 39.23 32.72 -87.96
CA ASP A 162 39.47 33.14 -89.35
C ASP A 162 39.61 34.66 -89.46
N LEU A 163 38.71 35.44 -88.84
CA LEU A 163 38.77 36.90 -88.81
C LEU A 163 39.97 37.45 -88.00
N LEU A 164 40.31 36.83 -86.88
CA LEU A 164 41.43 37.25 -86.04
C LEU A 164 42.76 36.98 -86.70
N MET A 165 42.92 35.83 -87.35
CA MET A 165 44.10 35.53 -88.16
C MET A 165 44.30 36.63 -89.22
N GLU A 166 43.22 37.05 -89.88
CA GLU A 166 43.27 38.20 -90.80
C GLU A 166 43.69 39.53 -90.13
N THR A 167 43.46 39.73 -88.82
CA THR A 167 43.86 40.95 -88.08
C THR A 167 45.24 40.86 -87.42
N TYR A 168 45.64 39.69 -86.93
CA TYR A 168 46.95 39.45 -86.33
C TYR A 168 48.04 39.54 -87.39
N ASP A 169 47.76 39.04 -88.60
CA ASP A 169 48.57 39.27 -89.78
C ASP A 169 48.73 40.76 -90.12
N LYS A 170 47.83 41.63 -89.64
CA LYS A 170 47.92 43.11 -89.79
C LYS A 170 48.64 43.79 -88.61
N LEU A 171 48.68 43.20 -87.41
CA LEU A 171 49.24 43.78 -86.17
C LEU A 171 50.67 43.33 -85.88
N THR A 172 51.04 42.09 -86.20
CA THR A 172 52.44 41.65 -86.23
C THR A 172 53.29 42.54 -87.13
N ARG A 173 52.68 43.04 -88.20
CA ARG A 173 53.24 44.09 -89.07
C ARG A 173 53.50 45.43 -88.34
N LYS A 174 52.95 45.67 -87.13
CA LYS A 174 53.05 46.93 -86.36
C LYS A 174 53.81 46.83 -85.03
N GLU A 175 53.77 45.71 -84.30
CA GLU A 175 54.46 45.61 -83.00
C GLU A 175 55.97 45.39 -83.10
N GLN A 176 56.43 44.88 -84.24
CA GLN A 176 57.83 44.97 -84.64
C GLN A 176 58.36 46.42 -84.55
N GLU A 177 57.48 47.43 -84.45
CA GLU A 177 57.81 48.84 -84.33
C GLU A 177 58.00 49.35 -82.87
N ARG A 178 57.51 48.70 -81.77
CA ARG A 178 57.46 49.30 -80.39
C ARG A 178 58.33 48.70 -79.28
N CYS A 179 58.68 47.41 -79.30
CA CYS A 179 59.52 46.77 -78.26
C CYS A 179 60.90 47.45 -78.06
N ILE A 180 61.25 48.32 -78.98
CA ILE A 180 62.40 49.19 -78.96
C ILE A 180 62.36 50.23 -77.77
N GLU A 181 61.24 50.44 -77.04
CA GLU A 181 61.09 51.62 -76.13
C GLU A 181 61.15 51.44 -74.57
N GLN A 182 60.97 50.28 -73.93
CA GLN A 182 60.54 50.21 -72.49
C GLN A 182 61.50 49.65 -71.42
N ALA A 183 62.63 49.03 -71.75
CA ALA A 183 63.49 48.33 -70.78
C ALA A 183 64.15 49.22 -69.69
N GLU A 184 63.74 50.49 -69.56
CA GLU A 184 64.56 51.56 -69.01
C GLU A 184 64.22 51.97 -67.54
N THR A 185 63.14 51.50 -66.87
CA THR A 185 62.56 52.21 -65.69
C THR A 185 62.58 51.55 -64.26
N LYS A 186 62.76 50.23 -64.05
CA LYS A 186 62.21 49.51 -62.86
C LYS A 186 63.03 49.37 -61.55
N ARG A 187 64.31 49.71 -61.48
CA ARG A 187 65.22 49.17 -60.46
C ARG A 187 65.20 49.84 -59.04
N ARG A 188 64.11 50.44 -58.54
CA ARG A 188 64.21 51.54 -57.54
C ARG A 188 63.59 51.42 -56.11
N LEU A 189 62.91 50.35 -55.67
CA LEU A 189 61.93 50.44 -54.54
C LEU A 189 62.13 49.58 -53.24
N ASP A 190 63.01 48.58 -53.15
CA ASP A 190 62.87 47.44 -52.19
C ASP A 190 63.38 47.54 -50.72
N ILE A 191 63.72 48.70 -50.14
CA ILE A 191 64.69 48.70 -49.01
C ILE A 191 64.15 48.83 -47.53
N GLN A 192 62.88 49.10 -47.22
CA GLN A 192 62.50 49.73 -45.91
C GLN A 192 61.89 48.91 -44.72
N MET A 193 61.71 47.57 -44.74
CA MET A 193 60.69 46.88 -43.90
C MET A 193 61.04 46.08 -42.58
N LYS A 194 62.26 46.02 -42.01
CA LYS A 194 62.68 44.86 -41.14
C LYS A 194 62.83 44.94 -39.58
N GLU A 195 62.53 45.99 -38.77
CA GLU A 195 63.15 46.13 -37.40
C GLU A 195 62.34 45.93 -36.05
N LYS A 196 61.02 45.70 -35.96
CA LYS A 196 60.22 45.95 -34.70
C LYS A 196 59.95 44.84 -33.62
N VAL A 197 60.45 43.60 -33.69
CA VAL A 197 59.77 42.41 -33.04
C VAL A 197 60.25 41.92 -31.62
N TRP A 198 61.33 42.42 -31.00
CA TRP A 198 62.14 41.59 -30.06
C TRP A 198 61.93 41.65 -28.50
N ALA A 199 60.98 42.39 -27.87
CA ALA A 199 61.10 42.78 -26.43
C ALA A 199 60.20 42.11 -25.33
N ALA A 200 59.29 41.16 -25.60
CA ALA A 200 58.15 40.85 -24.70
C ALA A 200 58.25 39.65 -23.69
N GLU A 201 59.35 38.89 -23.58
CA GLU A 201 59.30 37.47 -23.09
C GLU A 201 59.68 37.16 -21.60
N LYS A 202 60.10 38.11 -20.73
CA LYS A 202 60.89 37.77 -19.50
C LYS A 202 60.18 37.63 -18.12
N ALA A 203 58.90 37.98 -17.93
CA ALA A 203 58.33 38.27 -16.59
C ALA A 203 57.60 37.11 -15.83
N ALA A 204 57.45 35.91 -16.38
CA ALA A 204 56.45 34.92 -15.90
C ALA A 204 56.92 33.84 -14.88
N ARG A 205 58.15 33.84 -14.34
CA ARG A 205 58.77 32.62 -13.73
C ARG A 205 58.82 32.47 -12.19
N GLU A 206 58.52 33.47 -11.35
CA GLU A 206 58.92 33.45 -9.91
C GLU A 206 57.86 33.00 -8.87
N LYS A 207 56.59 32.72 -9.23
CA LYS A 207 55.47 32.59 -8.28
C LYS A 207 55.21 31.21 -7.61
N GLN A 208 56.05 30.18 -7.84
CA GLN A 208 55.67 28.76 -7.61
C GLN A 208 56.36 28.06 -6.42
N HIS A 209 57.21 28.72 -5.61
CA HIS A 209 58.06 28.05 -4.60
C HIS A 209 57.53 28.06 -3.14
N ASP A 210 56.67 29.01 -2.75
CA ASP A 210 56.34 29.27 -1.33
C ASP A 210 55.29 28.32 -0.70
N HIS A 211 54.71 27.37 -1.45
CA HIS A 211 53.59 26.53 -0.98
C HIS A 211 54.02 25.29 -0.15
N ASP A 212 55.25 24.78 -0.33
CA ASP A 212 55.64 23.44 0.18
C ASP A 212 56.16 23.38 1.63
N VAL A 213 56.30 24.50 2.35
CA VAL A 213 56.96 24.53 3.69
C VAL A 213 55.99 24.38 4.87
N ILE A 214 54.70 24.66 4.68
CA ILE A 214 53.72 24.79 5.77
C ILE A 214 53.23 23.42 6.31
N GLU A 215 53.36 22.33 5.55
CA GLU A 215 52.80 21.01 5.88
C GLU A 215 53.64 20.19 6.90
N MET A 216 54.85 20.65 7.25
CA MET A 216 55.83 19.86 8.03
C MET A 216 55.76 20.03 9.57
N VAL A 217 54.99 20.99 10.10
CA VAL A 217 55.01 21.34 11.54
C VAL A 217 53.95 20.58 12.36
N HIS A 218 52.85 20.13 11.75
CA HIS A 218 51.71 19.55 12.46
C HIS A 218 51.99 18.15 13.06
N GLN A 219 53.03 17.45 12.61
CA GLN A 219 53.39 16.11 13.11
C GLN A 219 54.16 16.11 14.45
N LYS A 220 54.52 17.27 15.03
CA LYS A 220 55.28 17.36 16.30
C LYS A 220 54.42 17.42 17.57
N GLU A 221 53.13 17.77 17.51
CA GLU A 221 52.30 18.00 18.70
C GLU A 221 51.75 16.71 19.35
N LEU A 222 51.60 15.62 18.59
CA LEU A 222 51.04 14.34 19.10
C LEU A 222 51.97 13.53 20.02
N ALA A 223 53.22 13.98 20.25
CA ALA A 223 54.20 13.28 21.08
C ALA A 223 54.17 13.69 22.57
N GLU A 224 53.53 14.81 22.93
CA GLU A 224 53.54 15.34 24.31
C GLU A 224 52.44 14.76 25.22
N GLU A 225 51.34 14.22 24.68
CA GLU A 225 50.24 13.63 25.47
C GLU A 225 50.59 12.30 26.17
N LYS A 226 51.72 11.63 25.83
CA LYS A 226 52.10 10.35 26.44
C LYS A 226 52.75 10.47 27.83
N LYS A 227 53.09 11.68 28.29
CA LYS A 227 53.74 11.91 29.61
C LYS A 227 52.77 12.10 30.78
N GLU A 228 51.47 12.31 30.54
CA GLU A 228 50.48 12.51 31.63
C GLU A 228 49.95 11.21 32.27
N HIS A 229 50.15 10.05 31.64
CA HIS A 229 49.63 8.77 32.15
C HIS A 229 50.48 8.10 33.24
N GLU A 230 51.71 8.56 33.49
CA GLU A 230 52.61 7.99 34.52
C GLU A 230 52.36 8.54 35.94
N ILE A 231 51.71 9.70 36.08
CA ILE A 231 51.45 10.34 37.39
C ILE A 231 50.33 9.63 38.17
N LYS A 232 49.40 8.94 37.50
CA LYS A 232 48.27 8.24 38.15
C LYS A 232 48.63 6.88 38.79
N ARG A 233 49.86 6.36 38.59
CA ARG A 233 50.31 5.09 39.21
C ARG A 233 50.98 5.24 40.58
N ASN A 234 51.34 6.45 41.00
CA ASN A 234 52.08 6.68 42.26
C ASN A 234 51.19 6.91 43.48
N THR A 235 49.89 7.16 43.32
CA THR A 235 48.94 7.40 44.43
C THR A 235 48.41 6.13 45.10
N VAL A 236 48.51 4.97 44.46
CA VAL A 236 48.06 3.67 45.03
C VAL A 236 49.09 3.07 46.01
N LYS A 237 50.37 3.48 45.95
CA LYS A 237 51.44 2.99 46.85
C LYS A 237 51.51 3.71 48.20
N VAL A 238 50.85 4.86 48.36
CA VAL A 238 50.83 5.64 49.61
C VAL A 238 49.80 5.09 50.62
N LEU A 239 48.72 4.47 50.15
CA LEU A 239 47.66 3.91 51.02
C LEU A 239 48.05 2.56 51.68
N GLN A 240 49.08 1.87 51.19
CA GLN A 240 49.55 0.58 51.73
C GLN A 240 50.59 0.72 52.86
N ASN A 241 51.21 1.89 53.04
CA ASN A 241 52.18 2.12 54.12
C ASN A 241 51.53 2.63 55.43
N TYR A 242 50.32 3.20 55.37
CA TYR A 242 49.58 3.69 56.55
C TYR A 242 49.00 2.54 57.41
N ILE A 243 48.68 1.39 56.80
CA ILE A 243 48.09 0.22 57.49
C ILE A 243 49.16 -0.57 58.28
N LYS A 244 50.44 -0.46 57.90
CA LYS A 244 51.55 -1.14 58.61
C LYS A 244 52.02 -0.42 59.88
N GLN A 245 51.77 0.89 59.99
CA GLN A 245 52.15 1.67 61.19
C GLN A 245 51.12 1.52 62.33
N TYR A 246 49.84 1.31 62.02
CA TYR A 246 48.77 1.15 63.03
C TYR A 246 48.81 -0.18 63.81
N LEU A 247 49.43 -1.22 63.25
CA LEU A 247 49.54 -2.54 63.90
C LEU A 247 50.71 -2.65 64.88
N MET A 248 51.76 -1.83 64.72
CA MET A 248 52.91 -1.81 65.64
C MET A 248 52.69 -0.97 66.91
N GLU A 249 51.82 0.03 66.85
CA GLU A 249 51.46 0.87 68.00
C GLU A 249 50.53 0.15 69.01
N LYS A 250 49.89 -0.96 68.61
CA LYS A 250 48.98 -1.74 69.46
C LYS A 250 49.70 -2.79 70.33
N GLU A 251 50.87 -3.27 69.91
CA GLU A 251 51.64 -4.31 70.63
C GLU A 251 52.54 -3.77 71.76
N GLU A 252 52.79 -2.47 71.82
CA GLU A 252 53.57 -1.84 72.90
C GLU A 252 52.68 -1.49 74.12
N LEU A 253 51.41 -1.14 73.90
CA LEU A 253 50.44 -0.84 74.98
C LEU A 253 50.04 -2.08 75.80
N ASP A 254 50.06 -3.28 75.20
CA ASP A 254 49.75 -4.53 75.90
C ASP A 254 50.92 -5.04 76.78
N ARG A 255 52.16 -4.57 76.57
CA ARG A 255 53.33 -4.95 77.41
C ARG A 255 53.45 -4.10 78.68
N GLU A 256 53.07 -2.82 78.64
CA GLU A 256 53.09 -1.93 79.82
C GLU A 256 51.95 -2.20 80.83
N ALA A 257 50.93 -2.96 80.44
CA ALA A 257 49.81 -3.35 81.32
C ALA A 257 50.12 -4.56 82.22
N VAL A 258 51.07 -5.42 81.81
CA VAL A 258 51.44 -6.64 82.55
C VAL A 258 52.46 -6.34 83.67
N GLU A 259 53.37 -5.40 83.47
CA GLU A 259 54.37 -5.03 84.49
C GLU A 259 53.80 -4.22 85.67
N ARG A 260 52.64 -3.55 85.50
CA ARG A 260 51.95 -2.86 86.62
C ARG A 260 51.26 -3.83 87.57
N LYS A 261 50.71 -4.95 87.09
CA LYS A 261 50.03 -5.96 87.92
C LYS A 261 50.99 -6.76 88.81
N GLN A 262 52.21 -6.99 88.35
CA GLN A 262 53.21 -7.76 89.12
C GLN A 262 53.83 -6.99 90.29
N LYS A 263 53.74 -5.65 90.31
CA LYS A 263 54.19 -4.81 91.43
C LYS A 263 53.12 -4.67 92.53
N GLU A 264 51.83 -4.68 92.17
CA GLU A 264 50.71 -4.64 93.12
C GLU A 264 50.53 -5.97 93.90
N GLU A 265 50.88 -7.12 93.31
CA GLU A 265 50.82 -8.43 93.99
C GLU A 265 51.90 -8.64 95.05
N GLN A 266 53.05 -7.96 94.95
CA GLN A 266 54.12 -8.05 95.94
C GLN A 266 53.85 -7.21 97.21
N GLU A 267 53.12 -6.10 97.09
CA GLU A 267 52.71 -5.26 98.24
C GLU A 267 51.61 -5.91 99.11
N ILE A 268 50.82 -6.82 98.53
CA ILE A 268 49.73 -7.54 99.23
C ILE A 268 50.27 -8.65 100.16
N LEU A 269 51.41 -9.27 99.83
CA LEU A 269 52.03 -10.32 100.64
C LEU A 269 52.69 -9.78 101.93
N ASP A 270 53.30 -8.59 101.88
CA ASP A 270 53.96 -7.98 103.04
C ASP A 270 52.97 -7.41 104.09
N TYR A 271 51.72 -7.13 103.68
CA TYR A 271 50.65 -6.69 104.59
C TYR A 271 50.05 -7.85 105.39
N GLN A 272 49.91 -9.04 104.79
CA GLN A 272 49.34 -10.23 105.44
C GLN A 272 50.22 -10.75 106.59
N ALA A 273 51.54 -10.70 106.45
CA ALA A 273 52.49 -11.13 107.50
C ALA A 273 52.40 -10.29 108.78
N LYS A 274 52.00 -9.01 108.71
CA LYS A 274 51.86 -8.13 109.89
C LYS A 274 50.56 -8.33 110.66
N VAL A 275 49.51 -8.88 110.03
CA VAL A 275 48.21 -9.14 110.66
C VAL A 275 48.23 -10.42 111.51
N GLU A 276 48.94 -11.46 111.07
CA GLU A 276 49.02 -12.74 111.79
C GLU A 276 49.80 -12.65 113.11
N ALA A 277 50.77 -11.74 113.22
CA ALA A 277 51.52 -11.50 114.47
C ALA A 277 50.65 -10.85 115.56
N ARG A 278 49.64 -10.04 115.19
CA ARG A 278 48.75 -9.33 116.13
C ARG A 278 47.67 -10.24 116.74
N ASN A 279 47.25 -11.28 116.00
CA ASN A 279 46.20 -12.19 116.46
C ASN A 279 46.69 -13.17 117.54
N LYS A 280 47.97 -13.56 117.52
CA LYS A 280 48.53 -14.51 118.50
C LYS A 280 48.60 -13.96 119.93
N GLU A 281 48.78 -12.66 120.12
CA GLU A 281 48.73 -12.03 121.45
C GLU A 281 47.30 -11.89 122.03
N HIS A 282 46.26 -11.90 121.18
CA HIS A 282 44.87 -11.78 121.62
C HIS A 282 44.30 -13.10 122.17
N ASP A 283 44.83 -14.24 121.73
CA ASP A 283 44.34 -15.57 122.13
C ASP A 283 44.81 -16.00 123.53
N GLU A 284 45.97 -15.53 123.99
CA GLU A 284 46.47 -15.86 125.33
C GLU A 284 45.66 -15.19 126.45
N LYS A 285 45.16 -13.96 126.23
CA LYS A 285 44.30 -13.26 127.19
C LYS A 285 42.91 -13.91 127.36
N LYS A 286 42.40 -14.60 126.34
CA LYS A 286 41.12 -15.35 126.40
C LYS A 286 41.20 -16.60 127.27
N ARG A 287 42.36 -17.25 127.38
CA ARG A 287 42.52 -18.49 128.18
C ARG A 287 42.37 -18.24 129.68
N LEU A 288 42.89 -17.12 130.18
CA LEU A 288 42.83 -16.80 131.61
C LEU A 288 41.43 -16.43 132.10
N GLN A 289 40.57 -15.84 131.24
CA GLN A 289 39.17 -15.55 131.59
C GLN A 289 38.27 -16.80 131.60
N LYS A 290 38.69 -17.90 130.96
CA LYS A 290 37.89 -19.13 130.87
C LYS A 290 37.91 -19.91 132.18
N ALA A 291 39.07 -20.01 132.82
CA ALA A 291 39.27 -20.75 134.07
C ALA A 291 38.46 -20.18 135.26
N PHE A 292 38.15 -18.88 135.27
CA PHE A 292 37.34 -18.29 136.34
C PHE A 292 35.83 -18.56 136.17
N LYS A 293 35.35 -18.75 134.93
CA LYS A 293 33.94 -19.05 134.64
C LYS A 293 33.58 -20.49 135.01
N ASP A 294 34.50 -21.43 134.85
CA ASP A 294 34.26 -22.87 135.10
C ASP A 294 33.87 -23.19 136.55
N LYS A 295 34.31 -22.37 137.53
CA LYS A 295 33.98 -22.57 138.95
C LYS A 295 32.54 -22.17 139.32
N ILE A 296 31.93 -21.23 138.59
CA ILE A 296 30.52 -20.85 138.80
C ILE A 296 29.58 -21.84 138.13
N TYR A 297 29.99 -22.43 137.00
CA TYR A 297 29.18 -23.42 136.29
C TYR A 297 28.94 -24.69 137.12
N GLY A 298 29.87 -25.11 137.97
CA GLY A 298 29.71 -26.30 138.81
C GLY A 298 28.52 -26.24 139.77
N MET A 299 28.24 -25.08 140.37
CA MET A 299 27.11 -24.92 141.29
C MET A 299 25.74 -24.79 140.58
N LEU A 300 25.74 -24.42 139.29
CA LEU A 300 24.53 -24.35 138.47
C LEU A 300 24.11 -25.73 137.93
N LEU A 301 25.07 -26.65 137.76
CA LEU A 301 24.85 -28.00 137.24
C LEU A 301 24.02 -28.87 138.20
N GLU A 302 24.28 -28.80 139.51
CA GLU A 302 23.58 -29.62 140.50
C GLU A 302 22.08 -29.27 140.59
N GLY A 303 21.73 -27.98 140.57
CA GLY A 303 20.32 -27.55 140.49
C GLY A 303 19.67 -27.84 139.14
N GLN A 304 20.45 -28.05 138.09
CA GLN A 304 19.94 -28.46 136.78
C GLN A 304 19.56 -29.94 136.77
N GLU A 305 20.31 -30.81 137.44
CA GLU A 305 20.09 -32.26 137.41
C GLU A 305 18.74 -32.68 138.02
N GLU A 306 18.28 -31.98 139.06
CA GLU A 306 16.97 -32.26 139.68
C GLU A 306 15.81 -31.82 138.76
N ALA A 307 15.93 -30.67 138.09
CA ALA A 307 14.94 -30.20 137.11
C ALA A 307 14.92 -31.07 135.83
N MET A 308 16.03 -31.73 135.47
CA MET A 308 16.10 -32.63 134.32
C MET A 308 15.29 -33.91 134.57
N ARG A 309 15.31 -34.48 135.77
CA ARG A 309 14.56 -35.72 136.05
C ARG A 309 13.05 -35.54 135.93
N GLU A 310 12.51 -34.43 136.45
CA GLU A 310 11.07 -34.14 136.32
C GLU A 310 10.66 -33.87 134.86
N ARG A 311 11.57 -33.31 134.06
CA ARG A 311 11.39 -33.16 132.62
C ARG A 311 11.36 -34.50 131.90
N ASP A 312 12.28 -35.41 132.23
CA ASP A 312 12.41 -36.71 131.56
C ASP A 312 11.15 -37.56 131.72
N GLU A 313 10.50 -37.53 132.90
CA GLU A 313 9.26 -38.27 133.14
C GLU A 313 8.07 -37.72 132.33
N LEU A 314 7.95 -36.39 132.23
CA LEU A 314 6.92 -35.76 131.38
C LEU A 314 7.20 -35.96 129.88
N GLU A 315 8.47 -35.95 129.46
CA GLU A 315 8.86 -36.21 128.09
C GLU A 315 8.55 -37.65 127.67
N GLN A 316 8.72 -38.64 128.55
CA GLN A 316 8.35 -40.03 128.26
C GLN A 316 6.85 -40.20 127.99
N ALA A 317 5.98 -39.65 128.85
CA ALA A 317 4.53 -39.72 128.65
C ALA A 317 4.08 -38.99 127.38
N LEU A 318 4.72 -37.86 127.06
CA LEU A 318 4.46 -37.13 125.83
C LEU A 318 4.91 -37.92 124.60
N ASN A 319 6.06 -38.59 124.67
CA ASN A 319 6.59 -39.44 123.60
C ASN A 319 5.66 -40.62 123.29
N ASP A 320 5.10 -41.28 124.30
CA ASP A 320 4.16 -42.39 124.10
C ASP A 320 2.88 -41.94 123.37
N LEU A 321 2.34 -40.78 123.73
CA LEU A 321 1.19 -40.19 123.02
C LEU A 321 1.55 -39.83 121.57
N TYR A 322 2.75 -39.27 121.33
CA TYR A 322 3.23 -39.00 119.98
C TYR A 322 3.39 -40.27 119.15
N PHE A 323 3.87 -41.38 119.73
CA PHE A 323 3.97 -42.65 119.03
C PHE A 323 2.61 -43.19 118.60
N GLN A 324 1.61 -43.15 119.47
CA GLN A 324 0.25 -43.59 119.13
C GLN A 324 -0.40 -42.73 118.03
N GLN A 325 -0.26 -41.40 118.12
CA GLN A 325 -0.73 -40.50 117.07
C GLN A 325 0.01 -40.71 115.73
N ALA A 326 1.31 -41.01 115.79
CA ALA A 326 2.10 -41.31 114.60
C ALA A 326 1.66 -42.62 113.93
N GLU A 327 1.32 -43.66 114.69
CA GLU A 327 0.79 -44.92 114.15
C GLU A 327 -0.57 -44.74 113.49
N GLU A 328 -1.52 -44.04 114.12
CA GLU A 328 -2.82 -43.76 113.49
C GLU A 328 -2.68 -42.91 112.22
N ALA A 329 -1.81 -41.91 112.25
CA ALA A 329 -1.50 -41.10 111.08
C ALA A 329 -0.85 -41.95 109.98
N TYR A 330 -0.03 -42.96 110.34
CA TYR A 330 0.56 -43.90 109.39
C TYR A 330 -0.51 -44.75 108.70
N TYR A 331 -1.45 -45.34 109.46
CA TYR A 331 -2.54 -46.14 108.87
C TYR A 331 -3.45 -45.31 107.96
N LYS A 332 -3.84 -44.09 108.39
CA LYS A 332 -4.66 -43.19 107.56
C LYS A 332 -3.92 -42.77 106.28
N LYS A 333 -2.61 -42.51 106.36
CA LYS A 333 -1.78 -42.21 105.18
C LYS A 333 -1.65 -43.41 104.26
N ALA A 334 -1.47 -44.61 104.81
CA ALA A 334 -1.37 -45.84 104.02
C ALA A 334 -2.67 -46.12 103.23
N GLU A 335 -3.83 -45.96 103.87
CA GLU A 335 -5.13 -46.18 103.23
C GLU A 335 -5.44 -45.08 102.18
N ALA A 336 -5.12 -43.82 102.47
CA ALA A 336 -5.24 -42.73 101.50
C ALA A 336 -4.33 -42.96 100.27
N LEU A 337 -3.11 -43.47 100.47
CA LEU A 337 -2.21 -43.84 99.37
C LEU A 337 -2.76 -45.02 98.56
N ARG A 338 -3.40 -46.00 99.19
CA ARG A 338 -4.05 -47.12 98.48
C ARG A 338 -5.19 -46.63 97.58
N ILE A 339 -6.12 -45.85 98.14
CA ILE A 339 -7.24 -45.26 97.41
C ILE A 339 -6.74 -44.35 96.28
N HIS A 340 -5.73 -43.51 96.55
CA HIS A 340 -5.13 -42.65 95.53
C HIS A 340 -4.50 -43.45 94.40
N ARG A 341 -3.79 -44.55 94.70
CA ARG A 341 -3.23 -45.45 93.68
C ARG A 341 -4.31 -46.13 92.84
N GLU A 342 -5.42 -46.53 93.44
CA GLU A 342 -6.56 -47.14 92.73
C GLU A 342 -7.24 -46.13 91.81
N HIS A 343 -7.51 -44.91 92.28
CA HIS A 343 -8.02 -43.81 91.45
C HIS A 343 -7.06 -43.44 90.33
N MET A 344 -5.76 -43.34 90.60
CA MET A 344 -4.75 -43.02 89.58
C MET A 344 -4.71 -44.11 88.50
N LYS A 345 -4.79 -45.39 88.87
CA LYS A 345 -4.87 -46.51 87.90
C LYS A 345 -6.15 -46.44 87.07
N ALA A 346 -7.31 -46.16 87.68
CA ALA A 346 -8.57 -46.02 86.97
C ALA A 346 -8.54 -44.84 85.98
N ASN A 347 -8.05 -43.69 86.41
CA ASN A 347 -7.89 -42.50 85.57
C ASN A 347 -6.91 -42.74 84.41
N MET A 348 -5.80 -43.45 84.65
CA MET A 348 -4.86 -43.81 83.58
C MET A 348 -5.51 -44.74 82.54
N LYS A 349 -6.32 -45.72 82.96
CA LYS A 349 -7.06 -46.60 82.03
C LYS A 349 -8.06 -45.79 81.20
N GLN A 350 -8.90 -44.97 81.84
CA GLN A 350 -9.87 -44.12 81.14
C GLN A 350 -9.19 -43.13 80.18
N ALA A 351 -8.06 -42.53 80.58
CA ALA A 351 -7.28 -41.65 79.71
C ALA A 351 -6.71 -42.40 78.50
N SER A 352 -6.26 -43.64 78.68
CA SER A 352 -5.78 -44.48 77.58
C SER A 352 -6.91 -44.83 76.61
N ASP A 353 -8.06 -45.27 77.12
CA ASP A 353 -9.23 -45.63 76.31
C ASP A 353 -9.74 -44.42 75.51
N ASN A 354 -9.84 -43.26 76.15
CA ASN A 354 -10.21 -41.99 75.50
C ASN A 354 -9.20 -41.58 74.43
N TYR A 355 -7.89 -41.75 74.69
CA TYR A 355 -6.85 -41.47 73.71
C TYR A 355 -6.99 -42.37 72.48
N TRP A 356 -7.19 -43.68 72.66
CA TRP A 356 -7.37 -44.61 71.55
C TRP A 356 -8.65 -44.35 70.76
N ALA A 357 -9.77 -44.06 71.44
CA ALA A 357 -11.02 -43.68 70.79
C ALA A 357 -10.86 -42.40 69.95
N LEU A 358 -10.22 -41.37 70.49
CA LEU A 358 -9.96 -40.12 69.76
C LEU A 358 -9.02 -40.34 68.58
N LYS A 359 -8.00 -41.18 68.74
CA LYS A 359 -7.06 -41.54 67.67
C LYS A 359 -7.76 -42.29 66.53
N ALA A 360 -8.64 -43.25 66.87
CA ALA A 360 -9.43 -43.99 65.89
C ALA A 360 -10.39 -43.06 65.13
N HIS A 361 -11.12 -42.19 65.85
CA HIS A 361 -12.00 -41.21 65.24
C HIS A 361 -11.26 -40.25 64.30
N ARG A 362 -10.09 -39.73 64.71
CA ARG A 362 -9.25 -38.89 63.87
C ARG A 362 -8.74 -39.62 62.63
N GLN A 363 -8.37 -40.90 62.76
CA GLN A 363 -7.97 -41.70 61.60
C GLN A 363 -9.12 -41.90 60.61
N GLU A 364 -10.33 -42.13 61.09
CA GLU A 364 -11.50 -42.30 60.23
C GLU A 364 -11.87 -41.00 59.51
N GLN A 365 -11.87 -39.86 60.23
CA GLN A 365 -12.03 -38.53 59.61
C GLN A 365 -10.96 -38.29 58.53
N MET A 366 -9.69 -38.57 58.82
CA MET A 366 -8.61 -38.42 57.84
C MET A 366 -8.79 -39.31 56.61
N LYS A 367 -9.41 -40.50 56.73
CA LYS A 367 -9.74 -41.34 55.57
C LYS A 367 -10.87 -40.75 54.74
N LEU A 368 -11.93 -40.26 55.40
CA LEU A 368 -13.06 -39.60 54.72
C LEU A 368 -12.59 -38.35 53.98
N ASP A 369 -11.81 -37.50 54.65
CA ASP A 369 -11.24 -36.28 54.06
C ASP A 369 -10.35 -36.61 52.86
N LYS A 370 -9.52 -37.67 52.95
CA LYS A 370 -8.70 -38.14 51.82
C LYS A 370 -9.55 -38.67 50.66
N ALA A 371 -10.63 -39.39 50.95
CA ALA A 371 -11.53 -39.89 49.92
C ALA A 371 -12.28 -38.76 49.22
N GLU A 372 -12.77 -37.77 49.96
CA GLU A 372 -13.40 -36.56 49.41
C GLU A 372 -12.42 -35.73 48.60
N TRP A 373 -11.20 -35.53 49.11
CA TRP A 373 -10.13 -34.84 48.40
C TRP A 373 -9.77 -35.58 47.11
N GLY A 374 -9.66 -36.91 47.15
CA GLY A 374 -9.43 -37.73 45.96
C GLY A 374 -10.52 -37.59 44.91
N LYS A 375 -11.80 -37.56 45.32
CA LYS A 375 -12.94 -37.32 44.42
C LYS A 375 -12.89 -35.93 43.79
N LYS A 376 -12.69 -34.89 44.60
CA LYS A 376 -12.56 -33.50 44.11
C LYS A 376 -11.38 -33.35 43.15
N MET A 377 -10.25 -33.98 43.46
CA MET A 377 -9.07 -33.96 42.58
C MET A 377 -9.35 -34.68 41.26
N LEU A 378 -10.03 -35.83 41.29
CA LEU A 378 -10.41 -36.54 40.07
C LEU A 378 -11.38 -35.73 39.21
N GLU A 379 -12.39 -35.09 39.83
CA GLU A 379 -13.32 -34.18 39.15
C GLU A 379 -12.58 -33.01 38.50
N GLN A 380 -11.66 -32.37 39.24
CA GLN A 380 -10.81 -31.29 38.70
C GLN A 380 -9.97 -31.76 37.50
N LEU A 381 -9.35 -32.94 37.58
CA LEU A 381 -8.57 -33.49 36.47
C LEU A 381 -9.44 -33.79 35.23
N LEU A 382 -10.66 -34.29 35.42
CA LEU A 382 -11.60 -34.53 34.33
C LEU A 382 -12.06 -33.21 33.68
N GLU A 383 -12.34 -32.20 34.48
CA GLU A 383 -12.67 -30.86 34.00
C GLU A 383 -11.52 -30.22 33.23
N MET A 384 -10.29 -30.28 33.76
CA MET A 384 -9.10 -29.79 33.08
C MET A 384 -8.88 -30.50 31.75
N ASN A 385 -8.98 -31.83 31.71
CA ASN A 385 -8.84 -32.60 30.47
C ASN A 385 -9.93 -32.24 29.44
N ARG A 386 -11.18 -32.06 29.87
CA ARG A 386 -12.27 -31.60 29.00
C ARG A 386 -11.96 -30.20 28.41
N VAL A 387 -11.47 -29.29 29.23
CA VAL A 387 -11.08 -27.94 28.79
C VAL A 387 -9.91 -28.01 27.80
N ASP A 388 -8.91 -28.85 28.06
CA ASP A 388 -7.75 -29.04 27.19
C ASP A 388 -8.15 -29.61 25.82
N GLN A 389 -9.05 -30.59 25.79
CA GLN A 389 -9.59 -31.14 24.53
C GLN A 389 -10.35 -30.06 23.73
N MET A 390 -11.17 -29.26 24.39
CA MET A 390 -11.89 -28.15 23.75
C MET A 390 -10.94 -27.08 23.22
N ASN A 391 -9.88 -26.75 23.97
CA ASN A 391 -8.86 -25.80 23.55
C ASN A 391 -8.04 -26.34 22.37
N ALA A 392 -7.65 -27.61 22.40
CA ALA A 392 -6.96 -28.27 21.29
C ALA A 392 -7.81 -28.27 20.01
N TYR A 393 -9.12 -28.55 20.13
CA TYR A 393 -10.04 -28.47 19.01
C TYR A 393 -10.15 -27.03 18.46
N LYS A 394 -10.34 -26.02 19.32
CA LYS A 394 -10.38 -24.61 18.92
C LYS A 394 -9.10 -24.19 18.19
N GLN A 395 -7.94 -24.61 18.67
CA GLN A 395 -6.66 -24.32 18.02
C GLN A 395 -6.54 -24.99 16.64
N ARG A 396 -7.02 -26.24 16.50
CA ARG A 396 -7.08 -26.91 15.18
C ARG A 396 -7.98 -26.17 14.21
N MET A 397 -9.16 -25.74 14.65
CA MET A 397 -10.09 -24.97 13.82
C MET A 397 -9.49 -23.62 13.39
N LYS A 398 -8.90 -22.86 14.31
CA LYS A 398 -8.22 -21.59 13.99
C LYS A 398 -7.09 -21.78 12.98
N LYS A 399 -6.28 -22.83 13.13
CA LYS A 399 -5.21 -23.16 12.16
C LYS A 399 -5.79 -23.53 10.79
N ALA A 400 -6.90 -24.26 10.75
CA ALA A 400 -7.56 -24.62 9.50
C ALA A 400 -8.17 -23.39 8.80
N GLU A 401 -8.80 -22.48 9.56
CA GLU A 401 -9.32 -21.21 9.05
C GLU A 401 -8.21 -20.31 8.51
N TYR A 402 -7.13 -20.15 9.29
CA TYR A 402 -5.96 -19.39 8.86
C TYR A 402 -5.33 -19.97 7.59
N LYS A 403 -5.21 -21.30 7.50
CA LYS A 403 -4.75 -21.97 6.27
C LYS A 403 -5.68 -21.68 5.09
N ARG A 404 -7.00 -21.80 5.26
CA ARG A 404 -7.97 -21.46 4.20
C ARG A 404 -7.87 -20.01 3.75
N GLN A 405 -7.64 -19.08 4.69
CA GLN A 405 -7.44 -17.67 4.36
C GLN A 405 -6.16 -17.44 3.56
N ILE A 406 -5.05 -18.08 3.94
CA ILE A 406 -3.81 -18.03 3.15
C ILE A 406 -4.02 -18.62 1.77
N ASP A 407 -4.65 -19.80 1.67
CA ASP A 407 -4.90 -20.46 0.40
C ASP A 407 -5.78 -19.57 -0.51
N ALA A 408 -6.82 -18.93 0.05
CA ALA A 408 -7.66 -17.98 -0.69
C ALA A 408 -6.89 -16.72 -1.13
N GLN A 409 -6.03 -16.16 -0.27
CA GLN A 409 -5.16 -15.04 -0.65
C GLN A 409 -4.17 -15.43 -1.74
N TRP A 410 -3.63 -16.65 -1.67
CA TRP A 410 -2.74 -17.17 -2.70
C TRP A 410 -3.47 -17.35 -4.03
N ASP A 411 -4.68 -17.92 -4.02
CA ASP A 411 -5.51 -18.07 -5.21
C ASP A 411 -5.88 -16.71 -5.83
N GLU A 412 -6.21 -15.72 -4.99
CA GLU A 412 -6.48 -14.35 -5.45
C GLU A 412 -5.23 -13.71 -6.08
N MET A 413 -4.06 -13.86 -5.44
CA MET A 413 -2.78 -13.39 -5.99
C MET A 413 -2.45 -14.06 -7.33
N GLN A 414 -2.65 -15.38 -7.45
CA GLN A 414 -2.45 -16.12 -8.70
C GLN A 414 -3.44 -15.65 -9.78
N TYR A 415 -4.69 -15.42 -9.43
CA TYR A 415 -5.70 -14.89 -10.34
C TYR A 415 -5.33 -13.49 -10.85
N LEU A 416 -4.93 -12.59 -9.95
CA LEU A 416 -4.50 -11.24 -10.32
C LEU A 416 -3.27 -11.28 -11.22
N LEU A 417 -2.27 -12.09 -10.89
CA LEU A 417 -1.06 -12.23 -11.70
C LEU A 417 -1.36 -12.84 -13.08
N ALA A 418 -2.25 -13.84 -13.15
CA ALA A 418 -2.70 -14.42 -14.42
C ALA A 418 -3.48 -13.40 -15.26
N LYS A 419 -4.32 -12.57 -14.63
CA LYS A 419 -5.07 -11.49 -15.28
C LYS A 419 -4.13 -10.41 -15.82
N GLU A 420 -3.17 -9.95 -15.02
CA GLU A 420 -2.14 -8.99 -15.44
C GLU A 420 -1.30 -9.54 -16.60
N ALA A 421 -0.87 -10.80 -16.52
CA ALA A 421 -0.12 -11.45 -17.60
C ALA A 421 -0.95 -11.56 -18.89
N ALA A 422 -2.26 -11.84 -18.78
CA ALA A 422 -3.16 -11.88 -19.93
C ALA A 422 -3.37 -10.49 -20.54
N GLU A 423 -3.55 -9.45 -19.72
CA GLU A 423 -3.68 -8.07 -20.15
C GLU A 423 -2.39 -7.57 -20.83
N GLU A 424 -1.23 -7.84 -20.25
CA GLU A 424 0.08 -7.51 -20.84
C GLU A 424 0.30 -8.24 -22.17
N LYS A 425 -0.06 -9.53 -22.24
CA LYS A 425 0.01 -10.28 -23.51
C LYS A 425 -0.92 -9.69 -24.56
N ALA A 426 -2.13 -9.27 -24.17
CA ALA A 426 -3.08 -8.62 -25.07
C ALA A 426 -2.57 -7.25 -25.54
N LYS A 427 -2.01 -6.41 -24.64
CA LYS A 427 -1.38 -5.14 -25.00
C LYS A 427 -0.23 -5.35 -25.98
N ARG A 428 0.72 -6.24 -25.66
CA ARG A 428 1.83 -6.58 -26.57
C ARG A 428 1.36 -7.10 -27.92
N SER A 429 0.28 -7.88 -27.95
CA SER A 429 -0.30 -8.36 -29.21
C SER A 429 -0.91 -7.23 -30.02
N LYS A 430 -1.58 -6.26 -29.38
CA LYS A 430 -2.13 -5.07 -30.04
C LYS A 430 -1.01 -4.16 -30.55
N GLU A 431 0.00 -3.88 -29.72
CA GLU A 431 1.17 -3.09 -30.11
C GLU A 431 1.92 -3.72 -31.28
N LYS A 432 2.09 -5.05 -31.29
CA LYS A 432 2.66 -5.77 -32.43
C LYS A 432 1.80 -5.63 -33.68
N ALA A 433 0.49 -5.84 -33.57
CA ALA A 433 -0.42 -5.70 -34.70
C ALA A 433 -0.45 -4.27 -35.27
N GLU A 434 -0.42 -3.26 -34.39
CA GLU A 434 -0.29 -1.86 -34.77
C GLU A 434 1.05 -1.60 -35.47
N TYR A 435 2.15 -2.07 -34.90
CA TYR A 435 3.48 -1.94 -35.50
C TYR A 435 3.54 -2.60 -36.89
N ASP A 436 3.03 -3.83 -37.03
CA ASP A 436 3.00 -4.56 -38.30
C ASP A 436 2.16 -3.81 -39.36
N LEU A 437 1.02 -3.25 -38.95
CA LEU A 437 0.17 -2.42 -39.82
C LEU A 437 0.90 -1.13 -40.23
N GLN A 438 1.61 -0.48 -39.32
CA GLN A 438 2.41 0.71 -39.62
C GLN A 438 3.55 0.39 -40.59
N MET A 439 4.24 -0.74 -40.41
CA MET A 439 5.29 -1.18 -41.32
C MET A 439 4.73 -1.51 -42.71
N ALA A 440 3.56 -2.15 -42.79
CA ALA A 440 2.89 -2.42 -44.06
C ALA A 440 2.50 -1.12 -44.80
N LEU A 441 1.96 -0.13 -44.09
CA LEU A 441 1.63 1.18 -44.67
C LEU A 441 2.88 1.93 -45.15
N LEU A 442 3.96 1.91 -44.36
CA LEU A 442 5.24 2.51 -44.76
C LEU A 442 5.81 1.85 -46.01
N GLU A 443 5.72 0.53 -46.11
CA GLU A 443 6.20 -0.22 -47.28
C GLU A 443 5.35 0.08 -48.52
N GLN A 444 4.01 0.19 -48.38
CA GLN A 444 3.14 0.65 -49.46
C GLN A 444 3.49 2.05 -49.94
N GLU A 445 3.75 2.99 -49.02
CA GLU A 445 4.15 4.35 -49.39
C GLU A 445 5.55 4.39 -50.02
N ARG A 446 6.48 3.56 -49.55
CA ARG A 446 7.80 3.39 -50.19
C ARG A 446 7.65 2.94 -51.64
N GLN A 447 6.80 1.95 -51.88
CA GLN A 447 6.52 1.42 -53.22
C GLN A 447 5.83 2.44 -54.13
N LYS A 448 4.85 3.20 -53.62
CA LYS A 448 4.22 4.31 -54.38
C LYS A 448 5.25 5.36 -54.81
N ILE A 449 6.11 5.80 -53.89
CA ILE A 449 7.17 6.77 -54.18
C ILE A 449 8.12 6.26 -55.27
N LEU A 450 8.45 4.96 -55.25
CA LEU A 450 9.28 4.34 -56.28
C LEU A 450 8.58 4.28 -57.64
N LEU A 451 7.30 3.89 -57.66
CA LEU A 451 6.49 3.83 -58.89
C LEU A 451 6.37 5.20 -59.55
N ASP A 452 5.95 6.22 -58.79
CA ASP A 452 5.75 7.59 -59.29
C ASP A 452 7.04 8.18 -59.89
N CYS A 453 8.21 7.78 -59.38
CA CYS A 453 9.50 8.29 -59.85
C CYS A 453 10.16 7.39 -60.90
N SER A 454 9.71 6.14 -61.05
CA SER A 454 10.34 5.18 -61.95
C SER A 454 10.23 5.60 -63.41
N GLU A 455 9.08 6.13 -63.84
CA GLU A 455 8.84 6.50 -65.24
C GLU A 455 9.80 7.60 -65.73
N GLU A 456 10.09 8.60 -64.89
CA GLU A 456 10.88 9.76 -65.31
C GLU A 456 12.37 9.70 -64.94
N LEU A 457 12.73 8.94 -63.90
CA LEU A 457 14.05 8.99 -63.25
C LEU A 457 14.76 7.62 -63.19
N ALA A 458 14.17 6.54 -63.71
CA ALA A 458 14.76 5.19 -63.65
C ALA A 458 16.23 5.15 -64.08
N ARG A 459 16.60 5.88 -65.14
CA ARG A 459 17.97 5.91 -65.69
C ARG A 459 18.98 6.66 -64.82
N PHE A 460 18.52 7.52 -63.92
CA PHE A 460 19.36 8.40 -63.10
C PHE A 460 19.40 7.98 -61.62
N PHE A 461 18.83 6.82 -61.28
CA PHE A 461 18.80 6.34 -59.91
C PHE A 461 20.19 5.98 -59.37
N PRO A 462 20.61 6.53 -58.21
CA PRO A 462 21.81 6.08 -57.52
C PRO A 462 21.71 4.61 -57.07
N LYS A 463 22.87 3.96 -56.94
CA LYS A 463 22.96 2.57 -56.47
C LYS A 463 22.38 2.44 -55.06
N GLY A 464 21.61 1.39 -54.80
CA GLY A 464 21.07 1.07 -53.46
C GLY A 464 19.66 1.55 -53.14
N ILE A 465 18.93 2.14 -54.11
CA ILE A 465 17.52 2.54 -53.92
C ILE A 465 16.57 1.34 -53.82
N CYS A 466 16.78 0.31 -54.64
CA CYS A 466 15.96 -0.89 -54.64
C CYS A 466 16.48 -1.86 -53.58
N LYS A 467 15.62 -2.25 -52.63
CA LYS A 467 15.96 -3.20 -51.55
C LYS A 467 15.70 -4.63 -51.98
N THR A 468 14.56 -4.85 -52.63
CA THR A 468 14.07 -6.19 -53.01
C THR A 468 14.13 -6.36 -54.53
N GLN A 469 14.17 -7.61 -55.00
CA GLN A 469 14.15 -7.92 -56.42
C GLN A 469 12.84 -7.46 -57.11
N ASP A 470 11.74 -7.42 -56.36
CA ASP A 470 10.47 -6.88 -56.84
C ASP A 470 10.52 -5.35 -57.06
N ASP A 471 11.30 -4.60 -56.27
CA ASP A 471 11.50 -3.16 -56.50
C ASP A 471 12.17 -2.90 -57.84
N LEU A 472 13.16 -3.72 -58.21
CA LEU A 472 13.86 -3.62 -59.49
C LEU A 472 12.91 -3.85 -60.67
N ARG A 473 11.98 -4.80 -60.52
CA ARG A 473 10.93 -5.09 -61.51
C ARG A 473 9.94 -3.93 -61.63
N MET A 474 9.51 -3.37 -60.49
CA MET A 474 8.59 -2.21 -60.46
C MET A 474 9.20 -0.97 -61.13
N VAL A 475 10.51 -0.79 -61.01
CA VAL A 475 11.23 0.36 -61.57
C VAL A 475 11.64 0.16 -63.05
N GLY A 476 11.43 -1.02 -63.62
CA GLY A 476 11.78 -1.33 -65.01
C GLY A 476 13.29 -1.39 -65.29
N LEU A 477 14.12 -1.52 -64.24
CA LEU A 477 15.55 -1.74 -64.38
C LEU A 477 15.81 -3.24 -64.63
N PRO A 478 16.74 -3.61 -65.53
CA PRO A 478 17.05 -5.01 -65.77
C PRO A 478 17.54 -5.62 -64.46
N ALA A 479 16.81 -6.62 -63.95
CA ALA A 479 17.27 -7.42 -62.83
C ALA A 479 18.60 -8.04 -63.28
N LYS A 480 19.69 -7.64 -62.63
CA LYS A 480 20.98 -8.28 -62.89
C LYS A 480 20.81 -9.72 -62.44
N ASP A 481 20.76 -10.66 -63.39
CA ASP A 481 20.74 -12.09 -63.08
C ASP A 481 21.83 -12.36 -62.05
N PRO A 482 21.55 -13.15 -60.98
CA PRO A 482 22.57 -13.47 -60.01
C PRO A 482 23.74 -14.06 -60.80
N LEU A 483 24.88 -13.36 -60.73
CA LEU A 483 26.12 -13.81 -61.34
C LEU A 483 26.32 -15.26 -60.91
N VAL A 484 26.10 -16.19 -61.84
CA VAL A 484 26.50 -17.58 -61.68
C VAL A 484 27.97 -17.51 -61.33
N ILE A 485 28.29 -17.78 -60.06
CA ILE A 485 29.66 -17.86 -59.57
C ILE A 485 30.27 -19.00 -60.37
N LYS A 486 30.95 -18.68 -61.47
CA LYS A 486 31.80 -19.64 -62.15
C LYS A 486 32.85 -20.03 -61.14
N GLU A 487 32.83 -21.30 -60.73
CA GLU A 487 33.86 -21.89 -59.88
C GLU A 487 35.24 -21.47 -60.39
N PRO A 488 36.16 -21.09 -59.49
CA PRO A 488 37.50 -20.66 -59.89
C PRO A 488 38.17 -21.81 -60.65
N ARG A 489 38.50 -21.58 -61.93
CA ARG A 489 39.23 -22.56 -62.73
C ARG A 489 40.54 -22.91 -61.99
N PRO A 490 40.84 -24.20 -61.76
CA PRO A 490 42.09 -24.58 -61.11
C PRO A 490 43.27 -24.11 -61.97
N HIS A 491 44.18 -23.36 -61.36
CA HIS A 491 45.44 -22.97 -61.98
C HIS A 491 46.23 -24.23 -62.35
N ARG A 492 46.42 -24.49 -63.65
CA ARG A 492 47.43 -25.44 -64.12
C ARG A 492 48.80 -24.84 -63.81
N LEU A 493 49.54 -25.45 -62.90
CA LEU A 493 50.96 -25.19 -62.74
C LEU A 493 51.70 -25.63 -64.02
N PRO A 494 52.72 -24.89 -64.47
CA PRO A 494 53.52 -25.29 -65.62
C PRO A 494 54.34 -26.53 -65.25
N THR A 495 54.23 -27.59 -66.06
CA THR A 495 55.13 -28.74 -66.03
C THR A 495 56.54 -28.32 -66.43
N LEU A 496 57.52 -28.79 -65.66
CA LEU A 496 58.97 -28.64 -65.85
C LEU A 496 59.47 -29.12 -67.22
#